data_AF-A0A1H5F049-F1
#
_entry.id   AF-A0A1H5F049-F1
#
_cell.length_a   1.000
_cell.length_b   1.000
_cell.length_c   1.000
_cell.angle_alpha   90.00
_cell.angle_beta   90.00
_cell.angle_gamma   90.00
#
_symmetry.space_group_name_H-M   'P 1'
#
loop_
_entity.id
_entity.type
_entity.pdbx_description
1 polymer ?
#
loop_
_entity_poly.entity_id
_entity_poly.type
_entity_poly.pdbx_seq_one_letter_code
_entity_poly.pdbx_strand_id
1 'polypeptide(L)'
;MRRLAALIVCVVLATVSGCTGSMEIDSGPSSPPPEPRPAAEARLPEQASTLVPSEDPTSLALAASDALFEVARVVVLAPVGDEAAMARAASLAMALGVPVLPTGADDPAVGQELLRLSTTTLLPVGDVDLTSFDLTSMNVQPAPADDGGVTDLLGVETAGAGADASADVATLASLEQGQLMAGPGGTPAAEGHMPQILPGEPVDGLRVLADGDQAQLAAVGTARAAGATVTVVDGDPRASVDQFDGAAQPDAILGLGVSFGDPETFAWQSETALTGVQLPGGGQFAFDGTRYVGLYGTPHTEVLGALGEQDLGATVDRAEELATSYQQHTDDVVVPTLEVIVTVAASAAGADGNYSNELAPERFVPLVEAAAEAGQYVVLDFQPGRSTFLEQVEQYADLLAYPHVGIALDPEWRLEQDQVHLEQIGSVGIDEVNAVIEYIADFVQERRLPQKIVVLHQFRTSMITDRSELQTERPEVEVVIHVDGYGTPEAKESTWRTVRADAPDGVYWGWKVFLDEDDPRLRAAEVMQVDPVPDFVSYQ
;
A
#
# COMPACT_ATOMS: atom_id res chain seq x y z
N MET A 1 -80.48 18.20 55.40
CA MET A 1 -81.55 17.73 54.50
C MET A 1 -81.14 16.34 54.03
N ARG A 2 -81.53 15.22 54.67
CA ARG A 2 -82.80 14.46 54.55
C ARG A 2 -83.16 13.99 53.13
N ARG A 3 -82.79 12.75 52.79
CA ARG A 3 -83.51 11.63 52.10
C ARG A 3 -82.43 10.61 51.62
N LEU A 4 -82.34 9.34 52.06
CA LEU A 4 -83.23 8.15 51.91
C LEU A 4 -83.60 7.85 50.44
N ALA A 5 -83.58 6.61 49.91
CA ALA A 5 -83.28 5.24 50.42
C ALA A 5 -82.55 4.41 49.31
N ALA A 6 -82.28 3.09 49.31
CA ALA A 6 -82.70 1.89 50.08
C ALA A 6 -81.52 0.85 50.12
N LEU A 7 -81.43 -0.16 51.01
CA LEU A 7 -82.05 -1.51 51.07
C LEU A 7 -81.76 -2.39 49.81
N ILE A 8 -81.19 -3.61 49.88
CA ILE A 8 -81.55 -4.79 50.69
C ILE A 8 -80.33 -5.65 51.14
N VAL A 9 -80.52 -6.37 52.25
CA VAL A 9 -79.58 -7.32 52.90
C VAL A 9 -79.74 -8.74 52.36
N CYS A 10 -78.64 -9.51 52.24
CA CYS A 10 -78.66 -10.96 52.43
C CYS A 10 -77.38 -11.47 53.12
N VAL A 11 -77.58 -12.16 54.25
CA VAL A 11 -76.59 -12.97 54.99
C VAL A 11 -76.45 -14.33 54.30
N VAL A 12 -75.28 -14.99 54.33
CA VAL A 12 -75.14 -16.45 54.61
C VAL A 12 -73.68 -16.96 54.60
N LEU A 13 -73.37 -17.71 55.66
CA LEU A 13 -72.32 -18.71 55.94
C LEU A 13 -70.91 -18.60 55.31
N ALA A 14 -69.92 -18.62 56.21
CA ALA A 14 -68.62 -19.22 55.93
C ALA A 14 -68.73 -20.76 55.91
N THR A 15 -68.26 -21.40 54.84
CA THR A 15 -68.06 -22.85 54.77
C THR A 15 -66.59 -23.13 54.51
N VAL A 16 -65.88 -23.64 55.52
CA VAL A 16 -64.55 -24.22 55.34
C VAL A 16 -64.73 -25.55 54.61
N SER A 17 -64.27 -25.63 53.37
CA SER A 17 -64.14 -26.88 52.63
C SER A 17 -62.69 -27.03 52.21
N GLY A 18 -62.01 -28.04 52.74
CA GLY A 18 -60.69 -28.43 52.25
C GLY A 18 -60.86 -29.20 50.96
N CYS A 19 -60.31 -28.69 49.86
CA CYS A 19 -60.11 -29.44 48.63
C CYS A 19 -58.62 -29.68 48.45
N THR A 20 -58.23 -30.96 48.40
CA THR A 20 -56.90 -31.42 48.03
C THR A 20 -56.67 -31.12 46.56
N GLY A 21 -56.05 -29.98 46.26
CA GLY A 21 -55.55 -29.68 44.92
C GLY A 21 -54.30 -30.52 44.64
N SER A 22 -54.42 -31.51 43.76
CA SER A 22 -53.26 -32.14 43.13
C SER A 22 -52.60 -31.12 42.22
N MET A 23 -51.45 -30.58 42.64
CA MET A 23 -50.53 -29.94 41.70
C MET A 23 -49.95 -31.02 40.78
N GLU A 24 -50.51 -31.14 39.57
CA GLU A 24 -49.70 -31.58 38.45
C GLU A 24 -48.68 -30.47 38.19
N ILE A 25 -47.42 -30.76 38.50
CA ILE A 25 -46.30 -29.95 38.02
C ILE A 25 -46.20 -30.24 36.53
N ASP A 26 -46.61 -29.28 35.71
CA ASP A 26 -46.33 -29.32 34.27
C ASP A 26 -44.81 -29.32 34.08
N SER A 27 -44.28 -30.45 33.63
CA SER A 27 -42.85 -30.74 33.57
C SER A 27 -42.24 -30.49 32.19
N GLY A 28 -42.89 -29.63 31.38
CA GLY A 28 -42.35 -29.10 30.14
C GLY A 28 -41.82 -27.66 30.30
N PRO A 29 -40.58 -27.33 29.91
CA PRO A 29 -40.21 -25.94 29.67
C PRO A 29 -41.03 -25.41 28.49
N SER A 30 -41.89 -24.42 28.77
CA SER A 30 -42.86 -23.88 27.79
C SER A 30 -42.34 -22.74 26.91
N SER A 31 -41.05 -22.40 27.04
CA SER A 31 -40.34 -21.57 26.07
C SER A 31 -39.76 -22.47 24.97
N PRO A 32 -39.98 -22.18 23.67
CA PRO A 32 -39.15 -22.78 22.64
C PRO A 32 -37.67 -22.41 22.91
N PRO A 33 -36.70 -23.28 22.53
CA PRO A 33 -35.29 -22.92 22.64
C PRO A 33 -35.04 -21.60 21.89
N PRO A 34 -34.17 -20.71 22.41
CA PRO A 34 -33.85 -19.47 21.72
C PRO A 34 -33.28 -19.79 20.32
N GLU A 35 -33.69 -19.01 19.32
CA GLU A 35 -33.19 -19.18 17.95
C GLU A 35 -31.65 -19.01 17.93
N PRO A 36 -30.93 -19.84 17.15
CA PRO A 36 -29.49 -19.77 17.06
C PRO A 36 -29.07 -18.40 16.49
N ARG A 37 -27.99 -17.85 17.02
CA ARG A 37 -27.44 -16.54 16.63
C ARG A 37 -26.09 -16.70 15.95
N PRO A 38 -25.65 -15.72 15.13
CA PRO A 38 -24.28 -15.67 14.65
C PRO A 38 -23.26 -15.78 15.79
N ALA A 39 -22.20 -16.53 15.55
CA ALA A 39 -21.11 -16.70 16.50
C ALA A 39 -20.39 -15.37 16.79
N ALA A 40 -20.27 -14.51 15.79
CA ALA A 40 -19.86 -13.12 15.90
C ALA A 40 -20.55 -12.23 14.86
N GLU A 41 -20.42 -10.91 15.02
CA GLU A 41 -20.90 -9.86 14.12
C GLU A 41 -19.69 -8.97 13.78
N ALA A 42 -19.19 -9.11 12.55
CA ALA A 42 -18.03 -8.34 12.07
C ALA A 42 -18.42 -6.90 11.69
N ARG A 43 -17.43 -6.01 11.64
CA ARG A 43 -17.56 -4.62 11.20
C ARG A 43 -16.34 -4.20 10.38
N LEU A 44 -16.51 -3.18 9.54
CA LEU A 44 -15.36 -2.48 8.96
C LEU A 44 -14.72 -1.56 10.02
N PRO A 45 -13.40 -1.31 9.94
CA PRO A 45 -12.73 -0.28 10.73
C PRO A 45 -13.40 1.10 10.59
N GLU A 46 -13.30 1.95 11.62
CA GLU A 46 -13.87 3.31 11.58
C GLU A 46 -13.19 4.24 10.55
N GLN A 47 -11.94 3.92 10.16
CA GLN A 47 -11.13 4.67 9.21
C GLN A 47 -10.91 3.84 7.95
N ALA A 48 -10.91 4.50 6.77
CA ALA A 48 -10.70 3.84 5.48
C ALA A 48 -9.32 3.18 5.35
N SER A 49 -8.31 3.70 6.07
CA SER A 49 -7.02 3.04 6.26
C SER A 49 -6.68 3.03 7.76
N THR A 50 -6.12 1.93 8.23
CA THR A 50 -5.67 1.73 9.63
C THR A 50 -4.39 0.90 9.61
N LEU A 51 -3.37 1.30 10.37
CA LEU A 51 -2.16 0.50 10.58
C LEU A 51 -2.08 0.05 12.05
N VAL A 52 -1.68 -1.20 12.28
CA VAL A 52 -1.32 -1.74 13.60
C VAL A 52 0.20 -1.98 13.65
N PRO A 53 1.00 -0.96 13.99
CA PRO A 53 2.45 -1.05 14.02
C PRO A 53 2.93 -1.74 15.30
N SER A 54 2.85 -3.08 15.32
CA SER A 54 3.28 -3.91 16.45
C SER A 54 3.92 -5.21 15.99
N GLU A 55 4.94 -5.66 16.72
CA GLU A 55 5.57 -6.99 16.60
C GLU A 55 5.00 -7.98 17.63
N ASP A 56 4.22 -7.53 18.61
CA ASP A 56 3.64 -8.41 19.64
C ASP A 56 2.36 -9.10 19.12
N PRO A 57 2.30 -10.45 19.10
CA PRO A 57 1.14 -11.20 18.60
C PRO A 57 -0.15 -10.88 19.37
N THR A 58 -0.06 -10.60 20.67
CA THR A 58 -1.24 -10.32 21.49
C THR A 58 -1.84 -8.97 21.11
N SER A 59 -1.01 -7.94 21.01
CA SER A 59 -1.37 -6.59 20.60
C SER A 59 -1.93 -6.55 19.17
N LEU A 60 -1.32 -7.28 18.23
CA LEU A 60 -1.82 -7.44 16.86
C LEU A 60 -3.24 -8.06 16.84
N ALA A 61 -3.44 -9.15 17.58
CA ALA A 61 -4.73 -9.83 17.63
C ALA A 61 -5.83 -9.02 18.33
N LEU A 62 -5.50 -8.34 19.43
CA LEU A 62 -6.41 -7.45 20.15
C LEU A 62 -6.84 -6.27 19.27
N ALA A 63 -5.89 -5.63 18.58
CA ALA A 63 -6.20 -4.52 17.66
C ALA A 63 -7.03 -4.98 16.45
N ALA A 64 -6.75 -6.16 15.89
CA ALA A 64 -7.58 -6.74 14.83
C ALA A 64 -9.00 -7.08 15.32
N SER A 65 -9.13 -7.64 16.53
CA SER A 65 -10.43 -7.96 17.12
C SER A 65 -11.26 -6.69 17.43
N ASP A 66 -10.63 -5.64 17.98
CA ASP A 66 -11.29 -4.35 18.19
C ASP A 66 -11.65 -3.68 16.86
N ALA A 67 -10.77 -3.64 15.86
CA ALA A 67 -11.09 -3.05 14.57
C ALA A 67 -12.26 -3.78 13.86
N LEU A 68 -12.30 -5.12 13.93
CA LEU A 68 -13.10 -5.94 13.02
C LEU A 68 -14.35 -6.61 13.61
N PHE A 69 -14.56 -6.59 14.94
CA PHE A 69 -15.73 -7.22 15.56
C PHE A 69 -16.49 -6.29 16.53
N GLU A 70 -17.82 -6.28 16.43
CA GLU A 70 -18.73 -5.63 17.38
C GLU A 70 -19.08 -6.58 18.54
N VAL A 71 -19.36 -7.84 18.22
CA VAL A 71 -19.74 -8.88 19.17
C VAL A 71 -19.10 -10.20 18.74
N ALA A 72 -18.53 -10.97 19.67
CA ALA A 72 -18.12 -12.35 19.43
C ALA A 72 -18.51 -13.23 20.62
N ARG A 73 -19.59 -13.98 20.44
CA ARG A 73 -20.20 -14.88 21.43
C ARG A 73 -19.35 -16.13 21.65
N VAL A 74 -18.58 -16.52 20.63
CA VAL A 74 -17.53 -17.52 20.68
C VAL A 74 -16.20 -16.85 20.34
N VAL A 75 -15.12 -17.20 21.04
CA VAL A 75 -13.76 -16.75 20.75
C VAL A 75 -12.82 -17.96 20.80
N VAL A 76 -11.89 -18.04 19.86
CA VAL A 76 -10.86 -19.09 19.83
C VAL A 76 -9.64 -18.61 20.61
N LEU A 77 -9.10 -19.46 21.48
CA LEU A 77 -7.92 -19.16 22.28
C LEU A 77 -6.78 -20.11 21.94
N ALA A 78 -5.56 -19.60 21.83
CA ALA A 78 -4.34 -20.40 21.63
C ALA A 78 -3.14 -19.77 22.36
N PRO A 79 -2.19 -20.57 22.86
CA PRO A 79 -1.03 -20.04 23.58
C PRO A 79 -0.05 -19.32 22.64
N VAL A 80 0.49 -18.18 23.07
CA VAL A 80 1.61 -17.52 22.41
C VAL A 80 2.83 -18.46 22.38
N GLY A 81 3.45 -18.61 21.22
CA GLY A 81 4.66 -19.43 21.03
C GLY A 81 4.42 -20.89 20.60
N ASP A 82 3.17 -21.31 20.36
CA ASP A 82 2.85 -22.55 19.65
C ASP A 82 2.22 -22.23 18.29
N GLU A 83 3.06 -22.14 17.25
CA GLU A 83 2.66 -21.82 15.87
C GLU A 83 1.62 -22.81 15.33
N ALA A 84 1.68 -24.09 15.70
CA ALA A 84 0.75 -25.12 15.24
C ALA A 84 -0.61 -25.01 15.93
N ALA A 85 -0.64 -24.68 17.23
CA ALA A 85 -1.88 -24.34 17.92
C ALA A 85 -2.48 -23.05 17.36
N MET A 86 -1.66 -22.02 17.10
CA MET A 86 -2.10 -20.72 16.60
C MET A 86 -2.66 -20.80 15.18
N ALA A 87 -1.99 -21.49 14.25
CA ALA A 87 -2.48 -21.70 12.89
C ALA A 87 -3.77 -22.54 12.87
N ARG A 88 -3.87 -23.59 13.73
CA ARG A 88 -5.13 -24.34 13.88
C ARG A 88 -6.25 -23.46 14.45
N ALA A 89 -5.98 -22.65 15.47
CA ALA A 89 -6.93 -21.70 16.02
C ALA A 89 -7.42 -20.68 14.98
N ALA A 90 -6.52 -20.13 14.18
CA ALA A 90 -6.84 -19.25 13.06
C ALA A 90 -7.78 -19.91 12.03
N SER A 91 -7.49 -21.15 11.63
CA SER A 91 -8.37 -21.87 10.69
C SER A 91 -9.74 -22.23 11.29
N LEU A 92 -9.81 -22.53 12.59
CA LEU A 92 -11.07 -22.75 13.31
C LEU A 92 -11.90 -21.46 13.41
N ALA A 93 -11.24 -20.34 13.71
CA ALA A 93 -11.83 -19.00 13.70
C ALA A 93 -12.42 -18.65 12.32
N MET A 94 -11.69 -18.93 11.23
CA MET A 94 -12.15 -18.74 9.86
C MET A 94 -13.38 -19.59 9.52
N ALA A 95 -13.43 -20.85 9.96
CA ALA A 95 -14.57 -21.74 9.76
C ALA A 95 -15.83 -21.28 10.54
N LEU A 96 -15.64 -20.60 11.68
CA LEU A 96 -16.71 -20.10 12.54
C LEU A 96 -17.10 -18.63 12.28
N GLY A 97 -16.24 -17.84 11.63
CA GLY A 97 -16.41 -16.40 11.51
C GLY A 97 -16.25 -15.65 12.84
N VAL A 98 -15.23 -15.98 13.65
CA VAL A 98 -14.98 -15.41 15.00
C VAL A 98 -13.51 -15.01 15.20
N PRO A 99 -13.16 -14.12 16.15
CA PRO A 99 -11.77 -13.75 16.41
C PRO A 99 -10.96 -14.85 17.12
N VAL A 100 -9.64 -14.80 16.96
CA VAL A 100 -8.64 -15.53 17.75
C VAL A 100 -7.95 -14.56 18.70
N LEU A 101 -7.86 -14.91 19.98
CA LEU A 101 -7.06 -14.16 20.95
C LEU A 101 -5.93 -15.05 21.50
N PRO A 102 -4.64 -14.65 21.36
CA PRO A 102 -3.53 -15.33 22.00
C PRO A 102 -3.59 -15.22 23.53
N THR A 103 -3.22 -16.29 24.24
CA THR A 103 -3.12 -16.32 25.71
C THR A 103 -1.67 -16.44 26.17
N GLY A 104 -1.31 -15.79 27.27
CA GLY A 104 0.07 -15.73 27.76
C GLY A 104 0.32 -14.63 28.80
N ALA A 105 1.24 -13.72 28.50
CA ALA A 105 1.66 -12.68 29.46
C ALA A 105 0.58 -11.61 29.72
N ASP A 106 -0.22 -11.29 28.69
CA ASP A 106 -1.17 -10.18 28.68
C ASP A 106 -2.64 -10.62 28.74
N ASP A 107 -2.90 -11.79 29.36
CA ASP A 107 -4.25 -12.28 29.68
C ASP A 107 -5.21 -11.23 30.28
N PRO A 108 -4.79 -10.26 31.12
CA PRO A 108 -5.69 -9.20 31.59
C PRO A 108 -6.24 -8.29 30.49
N ALA A 109 -5.54 -8.14 29.35
CA ALA A 109 -6.04 -7.41 28.19
C ALA A 109 -7.01 -8.29 27.38
N VAL A 110 -6.65 -9.55 27.16
CA VAL A 110 -7.53 -10.57 26.54
C VAL A 110 -8.86 -10.70 27.30
N GLY A 111 -8.82 -10.71 28.64
CA GLY A 111 -10.01 -10.74 29.48
C GLY A 111 -10.91 -9.50 29.36
N GLN A 112 -10.34 -8.32 29.09
CA GLN A 112 -11.12 -7.11 28.80
C GLN A 112 -11.76 -7.19 27.41
N GLU A 113 -11.05 -7.76 26.43
CA GLU A 113 -11.57 -7.94 25.08
C GLU A 113 -12.72 -8.97 25.03
N LEU A 114 -12.60 -10.09 25.75
CA LEU A 114 -13.70 -11.05 25.93
C LEU A 114 -14.96 -10.41 26.54
N LEU A 115 -14.79 -9.42 27.43
CA LEU A 115 -15.90 -8.64 28.00
C LEU A 115 -16.50 -7.65 26.99
N ARG A 116 -15.67 -6.96 26.19
CA ARG A 116 -16.11 -6.06 25.11
C ARG A 116 -16.96 -6.81 24.08
N LEU A 117 -16.44 -7.94 23.60
CA LEU A 117 -17.08 -8.83 22.64
C LEU A 117 -18.35 -9.54 23.18
N SER A 118 -18.64 -9.42 24.48
CA SER A 118 -19.73 -10.16 25.15
C SER A 118 -19.62 -11.68 24.95
N THR A 119 -18.41 -12.23 25.08
CA THR A 119 -18.13 -13.65 24.86
C THR A 119 -18.84 -14.53 25.88
N THR A 120 -19.39 -15.66 25.40
CA THR A 120 -20.13 -16.63 26.22
C THR A 120 -19.56 -18.05 26.13
N THR A 121 -18.73 -18.33 25.13
CA THR A 121 -18.08 -19.62 24.92
C THR A 121 -16.65 -19.41 24.48
N LEU A 122 -15.72 -20.13 25.10
CA LEU A 122 -14.32 -20.18 24.71
C LEU A 122 -14.05 -21.51 23.99
N LEU A 123 -13.27 -21.44 22.90
CA LEU A 123 -12.78 -22.58 22.13
C LEU A 123 -11.25 -22.67 22.26
N PRO A 124 -10.69 -23.28 23.33
CA PRO A 124 -9.25 -23.45 23.48
C PRO A 124 -8.65 -24.43 22.46
N VAL A 125 -7.46 -24.09 21.96
CA VAL A 125 -6.62 -24.89 21.06
C VAL A 125 -5.20 -24.94 21.64
N GLY A 126 -4.61 -26.13 21.76
CA GLY A 126 -3.34 -26.29 22.46
C GLY A 126 -3.45 -26.08 23.98
N ASP A 127 -2.32 -25.75 24.60
CA ASP A 127 -2.18 -25.65 26.06
C ASP A 127 -2.50 -24.24 26.59
N VAL A 128 -3.79 -23.93 26.68
CA VAL A 128 -4.30 -22.64 27.16
C VAL A 128 -4.52 -22.68 28.67
N ASP A 129 -3.84 -21.82 29.44
CA ASP A 129 -4.18 -21.58 30.84
C ASP A 129 -5.40 -20.65 30.91
N LEU A 130 -6.46 -21.10 31.59
CA LEU A 130 -7.69 -20.33 31.78
C LEU A 130 -7.83 -19.76 33.20
N THR A 131 -6.85 -19.96 34.08
CA THR A 131 -6.92 -19.55 35.51
C THR A 131 -6.83 -18.04 35.73
N SER A 132 -6.41 -17.29 34.70
CA SER A 132 -6.33 -15.83 34.65
C SER A 132 -7.67 -15.14 34.35
N PHE A 133 -8.66 -15.86 33.82
CA PHE A 133 -9.95 -15.31 33.37
C PHE A 133 -11.10 -15.54 34.37
N ASP A 134 -12.07 -14.62 34.41
CA ASP A 134 -13.35 -14.86 35.11
C ASP A 134 -14.30 -15.64 34.19
N LEU A 135 -14.27 -16.97 34.32
CA LEU A 135 -15.12 -17.88 33.55
C LEU A 135 -16.59 -17.93 34.05
N THR A 136 -17.00 -17.05 34.97
CA THR A 136 -18.34 -17.09 35.57
C THR A 136 -19.43 -16.89 34.51
N SER A 137 -20.15 -17.98 34.19
CA SER A 137 -21.19 -18.07 33.14
C SER A 137 -20.68 -18.23 31.70
N MET A 138 -19.39 -18.52 31.50
CA MET A 138 -18.85 -18.96 30.21
C MET A 138 -18.94 -20.48 30.05
N ASN A 139 -19.08 -20.95 28.81
CA ASN A 139 -18.80 -22.34 28.44
C ASN A 139 -17.34 -22.47 27.97
N VAL A 140 -16.68 -23.57 28.29
CA VAL A 140 -15.35 -23.91 27.75
C VAL A 140 -15.51 -25.19 26.95
N GLN A 141 -15.25 -25.13 25.64
CA GLN A 141 -15.40 -26.26 24.72
C GLN A 141 -14.08 -26.46 23.98
N PRO A 142 -13.15 -27.30 24.47
CA PRO A 142 -11.84 -27.51 23.86
C PRO A 142 -11.95 -28.05 22.43
N ALA A 143 -11.14 -27.52 21.51
CA ALA A 143 -11.15 -27.95 20.12
C ALA A 143 -10.65 -29.40 19.98
N PRO A 144 -11.36 -30.27 19.24
CA PRO A 144 -10.86 -31.62 18.93
C PRO A 144 -9.61 -31.60 18.05
N ALA A 145 -8.74 -32.59 18.26
CA ALA A 145 -7.51 -32.74 17.49
C ALA A 145 -7.73 -33.32 16.08
N ASP A 146 -8.87 -33.98 15.85
CA ASP A 146 -9.29 -34.50 14.55
C ASP A 146 -10.44 -33.68 13.95
N ASP A 147 -10.45 -33.54 12.62
CA ASP A 147 -11.39 -32.67 11.91
C ASP A 147 -12.84 -33.18 11.96
N GLY A 148 -13.03 -34.49 12.14
CA GLY A 148 -14.35 -35.09 12.34
C GLY A 148 -14.98 -34.64 13.66
N GLY A 149 -14.21 -34.69 14.76
CA GLY A 149 -14.62 -34.12 16.03
C GLY A 149 -14.90 -32.61 15.96
N VAL A 150 -14.13 -31.86 15.16
CA VAL A 150 -14.41 -30.43 14.91
C VAL A 150 -15.76 -30.25 14.20
N THR A 151 -16.03 -30.99 13.13
CA THR A 151 -17.33 -30.97 12.44
C THR A 151 -18.48 -31.29 13.41
N ASP A 152 -18.33 -32.33 14.24
CA ASP A 152 -19.33 -32.74 15.23
C ASP A 152 -19.56 -31.68 16.33
N LEU A 153 -18.52 -30.97 16.76
CA LEU A 153 -18.61 -29.92 17.79
C LEU A 153 -19.22 -28.62 17.27
N LEU A 154 -18.82 -28.21 16.05
CA LEU A 154 -19.13 -26.89 15.51
C LEU A 154 -20.37 -26.89 14.61
N GLY A 155 -20.76 -28.04 14.05
CA GLY A 155 -21.89 -28.15 13.12
C GLY A 155 -21.63 -27.57 11.71
N VAL A 156 -20.38 -27.25 11.39
CA VAL A 156 -19.91 -26.82 10.06
C VAL A 156 -19.07 -27.94 9.44
N GLU A 157 -19.18 -28.16 8.12
CA GLU A 157 -18.31 -29.12 7.44
C GLU A 157 -16.88 -28.58 7.36
N THR A 158 -15.91 -29.39 7.77
CA THR A 158 -14.49 -29.02 7.77
C THR A 158 -13.63 -30.06 7.06
N ALA A 159 -12.56 -29.62 6.41
CA ALA A 159 -11.58 -30.50 5.76
C ALA A 159 -10.15 -30.09 6.16
N GLY A 160 -9.23 -31.04 6.30
CA GLY A 160 -7.83 -30.69 6.55
C GLY A 160 -7.19 -30.01 5.33
N ALA A 161 -6.37 -28.98 5.57
CA ALA A 161 -5.65 -28.19 4.55
C ALA A 161 -4.61 -28.98 3.72
N GLY A 162 -4.38 -30.25 4.06
CA GLY A 162 -3.36 -31.12 3.48
C GLY A 162 -2.16 -31.31 4.41
N ALA A 163 -1.41 -32.39 4.21
CA ALA A 163 -0.29 -32.75 5.08
C ALA A 163 0.97 -31.89 4.88
N ASP A 164 1.06 -31.18 3.75
CA ASP A 164 2.19 -30.34 3.37
C ASP A 164 1.96 -28.84 3.66
N ALA A 165 0.79 -28.48 4.22
CA ALA A 165 0.46 -27.10 4.57
C ALA A 165 1.27 -26.61 5.78
N SER A 166 2.04 -25.54 5.60
CA SER A 166 2.88 -24.95 6.65
C SER A 166 2.09 -24.02 7.56
N ALA A 167 2.44 -24.01 8.85
CA ALA A 167 1.87 -23.09 9.84
C ALA A 167 2.49 -21.68 9.66
N ASP A 168 2.13 -21.00 8.58
CA ASP A 168 2.57 -19.65 8.25
C ASP A 168 1.42 -18.76 7.75
N VAL A 169 1.68 -17.44 7.75
CA VAL A 169 0.72 -16.40 7.38
C VAL A 169 0.28 -16.49 5.92
N ALA A 170 1.17 -16.85 4.99
CA ALA A 170 0.85 -16.94 3.56
C ALA A 170 -0.10 -18.10 3.24
N THR A 171 0.11 -19.25 3.90
CA THR A 171 -0.79 -20.41 3.83
C THR A 171 -2.15 -20.07 4.42
N LEU A 172 -2.19 -19.37 5.56
CA LEU A 172 -3.43 -18.93 6.21
C LEU A 172 -4.21 -17.88 5.39
N ALA A 173 -3.52 -16.93 4.77
CA ALA A 173 -4.11 -15.91 3.91
C ALA A 173 -4.81 -16.51 2.68
N SER A 174 -4.22 -17.57 2.10
CA SER A 174 -4.74 -18.27 0.90
C SER A 174 -5.72 -19.42 1.22
N LEU A 175 -5.87 -19.81 2.48
CA LEU A 175 -6.69 -20.92 2.95
C LEU A 175 -8.19 -20.74 2.60
N GLU A 176 -8.85 -21.80 2.09
CA GLU A 176 -10.29 -21.76 1.79
C GLU A 176 -11.15 -21.86 3.06
N GLN A 177 -12.36 -21.31 3.02
CA GLN A 177 -13.28 -21.38 4.16
C GLN A 177 -13.65 -22.83 4.51
N GLY A 178 -13.51 -23.20 5.78
CA GLY A 178 -13.74 -24.57 6.27
C GLY A 178 -12.53 -25.50 6.13
N GLN A 179 -11.42 -25.07 5.51
CA GLN A 179 -10.16 -25.81 5.62
C GLN A 179 -9.52 -25.58 7.00
N LEU A 180 -8.95 -26.64 7.59
CA LEU A 180 -8.32 -26.63 8.91
C LEU A 180 -6.84 -26.94 8.84
N MET A 181 -6.04 -26.16 9.57
CA MET A 181 -4.62 -26.42 9.75
C MET A 181 -4.40 -27.56 10.75
N ALA A 182 -3.36 -28.36 10.51
CA ALA A 182 -2.94 -29.40 11.43
C ALA A 182 -2.37 -28.79 12.73
N GLY A 183 -2.73 -29.36 13.88
CA GLY A 183 -2.31 -28.84 15.17
C GLY A 183 -2.92 -29.62 16.35
N PRO A 184 -2.57 -29.25 17.60
CA PRO A 184 -3.11 -29.90 18.79
C PRO A 184 -4.60 -29.58 19.01
N GLY A 185 -5.29 -30.47 19.72
CA GLY A 185 -6.57 -30.13 20.36
C GLY A 185 -6.36 -29.29 21.64
N GLY A 186 -7.43 -28.73 22.19
CA GLY A 186 -7.37 -27.99 23.47
C GLY A 186 -7.11 -28.89 24.67
N THR A 187 -6.26 -28.47 25.61
CA THR A 187 -5.98 -29.18 26.87
C THR A 187 -6.95 -28.91 28.04
N PRO A 188 -7.67 -27.77 28.15
CA PRO A 188 -8.61 -27.53 29.25
C PRO A 188 -9.72 -28.59 29.33
N ALA A 189 -10.34 -28.72 30.51
CA ALA A 189 -11.53 -29.55 30.64
C ALA A 189 -12.74 -28.86 29.99
N ALA A 190 -13.63 -29.63 29.36
CA ALA A 190 -14.90 -29.10 28.85
C ALA A 190 -15.84 -28.75 30.01
N GLU A 191 -16.32 -27.51 30.03
CA GLU A 191 -17.27 -26.99 31.01
C GLU A 191 -18.47 -26.33 30.32
N GLY A 192 -19.68 -26.56 30.84
CA GLY A 192 -20.91 -26.15 30.18
C GLY A 192 -21.21 -26.99 28.93
N HIS A 193 -21.75 -26.36 27.90
CA HIS A 193 -22.16 -27.01 26.66
C HIS A 193 -22.10 -26.02 25.50
N MET A 194 -21.63 -26.48 24.32
CA MET A 194 -21.62 -25.70 23.09
C MET A 194 -23.06 -25.30 22.70
N PRO A 195 -23.39 -23.99 22.62
CA PRO A 195 -24.70 -23.55 22.14
C PRO A 195 -24.84 -23.81 20.63
N GLN A 196 -26.08 -23.93 20.15
CA GLN A 196 -26.34 -23.88 18.71
C GLN A 196 -26.09 -22.45 18.22
N ILE A 197 -25.04 -22.29 17.41
CA ILE A 197 -24.63 -21.04 16.78
C ILE A 197 -24.70 -21.18 15.27
N LEU A 198 -24.93 -20.07 14.60
CA LEU A 198 -24.66 -19.91 13.18
C LEU A 198 -23.20 -19.44 13.03
N PRO A 199 -22.56 -19.62 11.87
CA PRO A 199 -21.33 -18.89 11.55
C PRO A 199 -21.51 -17.39 11.78
N GLY A 200 -20.41 -16.69 12.08
CA GLY A 200 -20.42 -15.24 12.20
C GLY A 200 -20.82 -14.54 10.91
N GLU A 201 -21.35 -13.33 11.03
CA GLU A 201 -21.70 -12.48 9.90
C GLU A 201 -20.44 -11.69 9.45
N PRO A 202 -19.86 -11.99 8.27
CA PRO A 202 -18.66 -11.30 7.77
C PRO A 202 -19.02 -9.95 7.14
N VAL A 203 -17.99 -9.13 6.88
CA VAL A 203 -18.08 -7.93 6.04
C VAL A 203 -17.46 -8.15 4.67
N ASP A 204 -18.10 -7.58 3.65
CA ASP A 204 -17.51 -7.38 2.32
C ASP A 204 -16.62 -6.12 2.34
N GLY A 205 -15.79 -5.94 1.30
CA GLY A 205 -15.02 -4.69 1.10
C GLY A 205 -13.80 -4.51 1.99
N LEU A 206 -13.47 -5.47 2.88
CA LEU A 206 -12.29 -5.41 3.74
C LEU A 206 -11.04 -6.03 3.07
N ARG A 207 -9.93 -5.27 3.04
CA ARG A 207 -8.61 -5.79 2.70
C ARG A 207 -7.64 -5.66 3.88
N VAL A 208 -6.78 -6.67 4.06
CA VAL A 208 -5.71 -6.64 5.05
C VAL A 208 -4.36 -6.89 4.39
N LEU A 209 -3.37 -6.07 4.72
CA LEU A 209 -1.97 -6.26 4.35
C LEU A 209 -1.20 -6.78 5.57
N ALA A 210 -0.41 -7.83 5.35
CA ALA A 210 0.40 -8.50 6.36
C ALA A 210 1.79 -8.73 5.78
N ASP A 211 2.85 -8.63 6.60
CA ASP A 211 4.24 -8.83 6.14
C ASP A 211 4.72 -10.28 6.21
N GLY A 212 3.92 -11.15 6.83
CA GLY A 212 4.18 -12.58 6.90
C GLY A 212 4.87 -13.03 8.20
N ASP A 213 5.16 -12.12 9.13
CA ASP A 213 5.71 -12.50 10.43
C ASP A 213 4.74 -13.41 11.22
N GLN A 214 5.28 -14.44 11.88
CA GLN A 214 4.49 -15.44 12.60
C GLN A 214 3.65 -14.86 13.76
N ALA A 215 4.03 -13.69 14.29
CA ALA A 215 3.22 -12.97 15.27
C ALA A 215 1.82 -12.60 14.72
N GLN A 216 1.67 -12.48 13.40
CA GLN A 216 0.42 -12.07 12.75
C GLN A 216 -0.60 -13.20 12.60
N LEU A 217 -0.26 -14.47 12.83
CA LEU A 217 -1.17 -15.62 12.63
C LEU A 217 -2.55 -15.42 13.26
N ALA A 218 -2.62 -14.92 14.49
CA ALA A 218 -3.88 -14.66 15.20
C ALA A 218 -4.69 -13.50 14.59
N ALA A 219 -4.00 -12.41 14.23
CA ALA A 219 -4.62 -11.22 13.64
C ALA A 219 -5.10 -11.48 12.20
N VAL A 220 -4.32 -12.22 11.41
CA VAL A 220 -4.68 -12.67 10.05
C VAL A 220 -5.84 -13.67 10.12
N GLY A 221 -5.83 -14.62 11.05
CA GLY A 221 -6.96 -15.54 11.28
C GLY A 221 -8.24 -14.79 11.63
N THR A 222 -8.14 -13.81 12.53
CA THR A 222 -9.22 -12.90 12.92
C THR A 222 -9.74 -12.08 11.72
N ALA A 223 -8.85 -11.55 10.89
CA ALA A 223 -9.23 -10.80 9.69
C ALA A 223 -9.92 -11.67 8.63
N ARG A 224 -9.38 -12.86 8.34
CA ARG A 224 -10.01 -13.84 7.43
C ARG A 224 -11.39 -14.27 7.96
N ALA A 225 -11.53 -14.46 9.27
CA ALA A 225 -12.81 -14.77 9.91
C ALA A 225 -13.83 -13.62 9.84
N ALA A 226 -13.38 -12.36 9.82
CA ALA A 226 -14.23 -11.19 9.57
C ALA A 226 -14.65 -11.03 8.10
N GLY A 227 -14.11 -11.83 7.16
CA GLY A 227 -14.38 -11.75 5.72
C GLY A 227 -13.29 -11.12 4.87
N ALA A 228 -12.14 -10.75 5.47
CA ALA A 228 -11.10 -10.02 4.75
C ALA A 228 -10.46 -10.82 3.59
N THR A 229 -10.14 -10.09 2.52
CA THR A 229 -9.08 -10.50 1.58
C THR A 229 -7.73 -10.12 2.19
N VAL A 230 -6.87 -11.10 2.47
CA VAL A 230 -5.53 -10.86 3.00
C VAL A 230 -4.52 -10.96 1.86
N THR A 231 -3.63 -9.97 1.74
CA THR A 231 -2.50 -9.96 0.81
C THR A 231 -1.22 -9.92 1.64
N VAL A 232 -0.26 -10.80 1.34
CA VAL A 232 1.06 -10.79 2.00
C VAL A 232 2.01 -9.94 1.16
N VAL A 233 2.60 -8.92 1.78
CA VAL A 233 3.43 -7.90 1.14
C VAL A 233 4.63 -7.61 2.05
N ASP A 234 5.84 -7.72 1.51
CA ASP A 234 7.06 -7.31 2.21
C ASP A 234 7.27 -5.80 2.01
N GLY A 235 7.17 -5.02 3.10
CA GLY A 235 7.39 -3.56 3.06
C GLY A 235 6.33 -2.78 2.28
N ASP A 236 6.77 -1.89 1.38
CA ASP A 236 5.90 -0.94 0.67
C ASP A 236 4.87 -1.67 -0.23
N PRO A 237 3.55 -1.46 -0.02
CA PRO A 237 2.48 -2.03 -0.85
C PRO A 237 2.65 -1.86 -2.36
N ARG A 238 3.27 -0.76 -2.80
CA ARG A 238 3.51 -0.44 -4.22
C ARG A 238 4.44 -1.45 -4.90
N ALA A 239 5.30 -2.14 -4.12
CA ALA A 239 6.21 -3.18 -4.62
C ALA A 239 5.46 -4.47 -5.03
N SER A 240 4.18 -4.59 -4.67
CA SER A 240 3.32 -5.73 -4.96
C SER A 240 2.11 -5.35 -5.82
N VAL A 241 2.21 -4.31 -6.68
CA VAL A 241 1.10 -3.83 -7.52
C VAL A 241 0.39 -4.94 -8.32
N ASP A 242 1.12 -5.96 -8.78
CA ASP A 242 0.55 -7.13 -9.48
C ASP A 242 -0.42 -7.97 -8.62
N GLN A 243 -0.30 -7.92 -7.29
CA GLN A 243 -1.25 -8.55 -6.35
C GLN A 243 -2.55 -7.73 -6.18
N PHE A 244 -2.58 -6.50 -6.70
CA PHE A 244 -3.70 -5.58 -6.67
C PHE A 244 -4.34 -5.35 -8.05
N ASP A 245 -3.70 -5.79 -9.15
CA ASP A 245 -4.26 -5.65 -10.50
C ASP A 245 -5.64 -6.33 -10.62
N GLY A 246 -6.57 -5.64 -11.26
CA GLY A 246 -7.97 -6.05 -11.41
C GLY A 246 -8.76 -6.21 -10.10
N ALA A 247 -8.19 -5.88 -8.93
CA ALA A 247 -8.90 -5.97 -7.67
C ALA A 247 -10.01 -4.92 -7.56
N ALA A 248 -11.13 -5.28 -6.92
CA ALA A 248 -12.12 -4.30 -6.51
C ALA A 248 -11.54 -3.41 -5.41
N GLN A 249 -11.76 -2.09 -5.50
CA GLN A 249 -11.34 -1.14 -4.48
C GLN A 249 -12.05 -1.47 -3.15
N PRO A 250 -11.30 -1.68 -2.04
CA PRO A 250 -11.89 -1.98 -0.74
C PRO A 250 -12.55 -0.74 -0.13
N ASP A 251 -13.56 -0.97 0.71
CA ASP A 251 -14.18 0.07 1.56
C ASP A 251 -13.28 0.44 2.75
N ALA A 252 -12.44 -0.50 3.21
CA ALA A 252 -11.42 -0.25 4.23
C ALA A 252 -10.19 -1.16 4.07
N ILE A 253 -9.00 -0.63 4.42
CA ILE A 253 -7.75 -1.38 4.49
C ILE A 253 -7.14 -1.37 5.91
N LEU A 254 -6.61 -2.52 6.33
CA LEU A 254 -5.90 -2.69 7.60
C LEU A 254 -4.48 -3.23 7.36
N GLY A 255 -3.45 -2.54 7.83
CA GLY A 255 -2.07 -3.03 7.86
C GLY A 255 -1.75 -3.69 9.20
N LEU A 256 -1.07 -4.84 9.17
CA LEU A 256 -0.62 -5.57 10.34
C LEU A 256 0.91 -5.70 10.30
N GLY A 257 1.60 -5.19 11.32
CA GLY A 257 3.07 -5.24 11.40
C GLY A 257 3.73 -3.86 11.28
N VAL A 258 5.06 -3.84 11.41
CA VAL A 258 5.88 -2.62 11.48
C VAL A 258 6.64 -2.30 10.18
N SER A 259 6.67 -3.23 9.23
CA SER A 259 7.33 -3.08 7.92
C SER A 259 6.73 -1.97 7.04
N PHE A 260 5.46 -1.64 7.25
CA PHE A 260 4.68 -0.64 6.52
C PHE A 260 4.98 0.83 6.92
N GLY A 261 5.93 1.06 7.82
CA GLY A 261 6.27 2.41 8.30
C GLY A 261 5.27 2.95 9.32
N ASP A 262 4.90 4.22 9.18
CA ASP A 262 3.90 4.90 10.02
C ASP A 262 2.50 4.90 9.36
N PRO A 263 1.42 5.24 10.10
CA PRO A 263 0.06 5.19 9.56
C PRO A 263 -0.23 6.15 8.39
N GLU A 264 0.46 7.30 8.30
CA GLU A 264 0.31 8.23 7.19
C GLU A 264 1.00 7.68 5.94
N THR A 265 2.23 7.20 6.08
CA THR A 265 2.98 6.49 5.04
C THR A 265 2.21 5.28 4.49
N PHE A 266 1.73 4.40 5.37
CA PHE A 266 0.94 3.24 4.98
C PHE A 266 -0.35 3.62 4.23
N ALA A 267 -1.04 4.67 4.68
CA ALA A 267 -2.31 5.08 4.08
C ALA A 267 -2.15 5.47 2.61
N TRP A 268 -1.21 6.35 2.27
CA TRP A 268 -1.04 6.78 0.89
C TRP A 268 -0.39 5.69 0.01
N GLN A 269 0.59 4.93 0.53
CA GLN A 269 1.25 3.86 -0.24
C GLN A 269 0.25 2.75 -0.62
N SER A 270 -0.60 2.34 0.34
CA SER A 270 -1.64 1.35 0.07
C SER A 270 -2.72 1.87 -0.87
N GLU A 271 -3.12 3.14 -0.76
CA GLU A 271 -4.05 3.75 -1.72
C GLU A 271 -3.46 3.82 -3.14
N THR A 272 -2.16 4.13 -3.29
CA THR A 272 -1.43 4.10 -4.57
C THR A 272 -1.34 2.68 -5.14
N ALA A 273 -0.97 1.68 -4.33
CA ALA A 273 -0.91 0.28 -4.75
C ALA A 273 -2.27 -0.23 -5.24
N LEU A 274 -3.35 0.14 -4.54
CA LEU A 274 -4.74 -0.20 -4.89
C LEU A 274 -5.25 0.46 -6.18
N THR A 275 -4.54 1.45 -6.75
CA THR A 275 -4.91 1.96 -8.08
C THR A 275 -4.64 0.94 -9.19
N GLY A 276 -3.71 0.00 -8.98
CA GLY A 276 -3.23 -0.93 -10.01
C GLY A 276 -2.49 -0.25 -11.18
N VAL A 277 -2.31 1.08 -11.14
CA VAL A 277 -1.68 1.84 -12.22
C VAL A 277 -0.18 1.57 -12.19
N GLN A 278 0.36 1.04 -13.28
CA GLN A 278 1.79 0.75 -13.42
C GLN A 278 2.49 1.79 -14.30
N LEU A 279 3.81 1.90 -14.11
CA LEU A 279 4.70 2.68 -14.98
C LEU A 279 5.04 1.90 -16.26
N PRO A 280 5.48 2.60 -17.33
CA PRO A 280 6.26 2.00 -18.40
C PRO A 280 7.42 1.16 -17.84
N GLY A 281 7.53 -0.10 -18.26
CA GLY A 281 8.47 -1.07 -17.69
C GLY A 281 7.86 -2.01 -16.65
N GLY A 282 6.70 -1.67 -16.09
CA GLY A 282 5.99 -2.42 -15.04
C GLY A 282 6.22 -1.84 -13.64
N GLY A 283 5.43 -2.30 -12.67
CA GLY A 283 5.56 -1.85 -11.27
C GLY A 283 5.11 -0.40 -11.03
N GLN A 284 5.39 0.11 -9.82
CA GLN A 284 5.08 1.49 -9.42
C GLN A 284 6.30 2.31 -8.99
N PHE A 285 7.49 1.69 -8.98
CA PHE A 285 8.76 2.34 -8.73
C PHE A 285 9.43 2.69 -10.06
N ALA A 286 10.10 3.84 -10.11
CA ALA A 286 10.70 4.30 -11.35
C ALA A 286 11.91 3.43 -11.74
N PHE A 287 12.75 3.03 -10.79
CA PHE A 287 14.02 2.33 -11.04
C PHE A 287 14.14 1.00 -10.27
N ASP A 288 13.19 0.09 -10.50
CA ASP A 288 13.25 -1.31 -10.05
C ASP A 288 13.43 -2.23 -11.27
N GLY A 289 14.64 -2.76 -11.48
CA GLY A 289 14.98 -3.57 -12.66
C GLY A 289 14.75 -2.89 -14.02
N THR A 290 14.71 -1.56 -14.04
CA THR A 290 14.29 -0.71 -15.18
C THR A 290 15.36 0.32 -15.53
N ARG A 291 15.48 0.66 -16.82
CA ARG A 291 16.49 1.58 -17.37
C ARG A 291 15.88 2.46 -18.44
N TYR A 292 16.09 3.78 -18.37
CA TYR A 292 15.42 4.72 -19.28
C TYR A 292 16.38 5.15 -20.40
N VAL A 293 15.89 5.09 -21.63
CA VAL A 293 16.65 5.53 -22.81
C VAL A 293 15.81 6.52 -23.61
N GLY A 294 16.22 7.79 -23.58
CA GLY A 294 15.46 8.93 -24.06
C GLY A 294 15.92 9.54 -25.38
N LEU A 295 14.97 10.08 -26.14
CA LEU A 295 15.24 11.12 -27.15
C LEU A 295 14.95 12.50 -26.56
N TYR A 296 15.89 13.42 -26.71
CA TYR A 296 15.81 14.79 -26.21
C TYR A 296 15.32 15.77 -27.28
N GLY A 297 14.57 16.78 -26.85
CA GLY A 297 14.41 18.03 -27.58
C GLY A 297 13.00 18.61 -27.54
N THR A 298 12.53 19.21 -28.62
CA THR A 298 11.14 19.72 -28.68
C THR A 298 10.47 19.39 -30.02
N PRO A 299 9.20 18.92 -30.05
CA PRO A 299 8.50 18.52 -31.28
C PRO A 299 8.08 19.71 -32.18
N HIS A 300 8.75 20.86 -32.05
CA HIS A 300 8.41 22.12 -32.71
C HIS A 300 9.58 22.74 -33.49
N THR A 301 10.82 22.25 -33.31
CA THR A 301 11.99 22.72 -34.05
C THR A 301 13.13 21.70 -34.00
N GLU A 302 13.68 21.36 -35.16
CA GLU A 302 14.89 20.53 -35.35
C GLU A 302 16.14 21.11 -34.65
N VAL A 303 16.16 22.43 -34.38
CA VAL A 303 17.32 23.13 -33.80
C VAL A 303 17.52 22.87 -32.29
N LEU A 304 16.52 22.29 -31.61
CA LEU A 304 16.55 22.03 -30.17
C LEU A 304 16.48 20.53 -29.86
N GLY A 305 17.18 19.70 -30.63
CA GLY A 305 17.32 18.26 -30.39
C GLY A 305 16.45 17.34 -31.26
N ALA A 306 16.83 16.06 -31.27
CA ALA A 306 16.29 14.99 -32.11
C ALA A 306 14.75 14.86 -32.17
N LEU A 307 14.00 15.25 -31.14
CA LEU A 307 12.53 15.19 -31.15
C LEU A 307 11.86 16.07 -32.23
N GLY A 308 12.52 17.14 -32.67
CA GLY A 308 12.00 18.10 -33.65
C GLY A 308 12.20 17.73 -35.12
N GLU A 309 12.94 16.64 -35.40
CA GLU A 309 13.33 16.24 -36.76
C GLU A 309 12.25 15.46 -37.53
N GLN A 310 11.20 14.98 -36.84
CA GLN A 310 10.15 14.14 -37.43
C GLN A 310 8.75 14.43 -36.84
N ASP A 311 7.72 13.77 -37.37
CA ASP A 311 6.37 13.84 -36.80
C ASP A 311 6.20 12.93 -35.57
N LEU A 312 5.08 13.09 -34.85
CA LEU A 312 4.85 12.40 -33.57
C LEU A 312 4.94 10.87 -33.66
N GLY A 313 4.43 10.25 -34.73
CA GLY A 313 4.50 8.79 -34.88
C GLY A 313 5.93 8.33 -35.08
N ALA A 314 6.67 9.00 -35.96
CA ALA A 314 8.08 8.74 -36.18
C ALA A 314 8.95 9.05 -34.95
N THR A 315 8.57 10.00 -34.09
CA THR A 315 9.23 10.27 -32.81
C THR A 315 9.10 9.09 -31.84
N VAL A 316 7.88 8.55 -31.69
CA VAL A 316 7.61 7.36 -30.85
C VAL A 316 8.38 6.14 -31.39
N ASP A 317 8.34 5.90 -32.70
CA ASP A 317 9.09 4.80 -33.35
C ASP A 317 10.62 4.95 -33.13
N ARG A 318 11.17 6.17 -33.25
CA ARG A 318 12.60 6.44 -33.08
C ARG A 318 13.06 6.24 -31.63
N ALA A 319 12.21 6.53 -30.65
CA ALA A 319 12.50 6.26 -29.24
C ALA A 319 12.56 4.75 -28.98
N GLU A 320 11.61 3.98 -29.54
CA GLU A 320 11.57 2.52 -29.46
C GLU A 320 12.81 1.87 -30.10
N GLU A 321 13.21 2.32 -31.30
CA GLU A 321 14.44 1.84 -31.97
C GLU A 321 15.69 2.10 -31.12
N LEU A 322 15.76 3.27 -30.47
CA LEU A 322 16.87 3.65 -29.61
C LEU A 322 16.94 2.79 -28.33
N ALA A 323 15.82 2.61 -27.63
CA ALA A 323 15.71 1.73 -26.47
C ALA A 323 16.04 0.27 -26.82
N THR A 324 15.53 -0.22 -27.95
CA THR A 324 15.85 -1.56 -28.48
C THR A 324 17.36 -1.78 -28.65
N SER A 325 18.13 -0.75 -28.98
CA SER A 325 19.59 -0.85 -29.11
C SER A 325 20.33 -1.15 -27.80
N TYR A 326 19.71 -0.86 -26.64
CA TYR A 326 20.23 -1.14 -25.30
C TYR A 326 19.76 -2.49 -24.72
N GLN A 327 18.61 -3.02 -25.12
CA GLN A 327 18.02 -4.26 -24.57
C GLN A 327 18.97 -5.48 -24.65
N GLN A 328 19.85 -5.56 -25.63
CA GLN A 328 20.85 -6.63 -25.78
C GLN A 328 22.12 -6.43 -24.90
N HIS A 329 22.15 -5.40 -24.06
CA HIS A 329 23.31 -4.96 -23.28
C HIS A 329 23.03 -4.83 -21.77
N THR A 330 21.79 -5.04 -21.32
CA THR A 330 21.40 -5.15 -19.92
C THR A 330 20.38 -6.27 -19.72
N ASP A 331 20.22 -6.74 -18.48
CA ASP A 331 19.10 -7.58 -18.06
C ASP A 331 17.89 -6.73 -17.59
N ASP A 332 18.05 -5.41 -17.44
CA ASP A 332 16.98 -4.46 -17.08
C ASP A 332 15.93 -4.33 -18.20
N VAL A 333 14.69 -4.01 -17.82
CA VAL A 333 13.66 -3.57 -18.76
C VAL A 333 14.00 -2.17 -19.26
N VAL A 334 14.36 -2.06 -20.55
CA VAL A 334 14.70 -0.77 -21.15
C VAL A 334 13.43 -0.04 -21.60
N VAL A 335 13.12 1.07 -20.93
CA VAL A 335 11.97 1.92 -21.15
C VAL A 335 12.34 3.04 -22.15
N PRO A 336 11.69 3.12 -23.33
CA PRO A 336 11.86 4.24 -24.24
C PRO A 336 11.28 5.51 -23.62
N THR A 337 11.96 6.65 -23.79
CA THR A 337 11.60 7.91 -23.14
C THR A 337 11.60 9.08 -24.12
N LEU A 338 10.71 10.06 -23.91
CA LEU A 338 10.70 11.34 -24.59
C LEU A 338 11.04 12.44 -23.58
N GLU A 339 12.21 13.06 -23.71
CA GLU A 339 12.65 14.18 -22.86
C GLU A 339 12.37 15.49 -23.61
N VAL A 340 11.31 16.18 -23.20
CA VAL A 340 10.63 17.21 -23.99
C VAL A 340 10.79 18.58 -23.36
N ILE A 341 11.52 19.48 -24.03
CA ILE A 341 11.66 20.88 -23.62
C ILE A 341 10.28 21.56 -23.73
N VAL A 342 9.71 21.91 -22.59
CA VAL A 342 8.40 22.59 -22.47
C VAL A 342 8.55 24.09 -22.21
N THR A 343 9.62 24.53 -21.54
CA THR A 343 9.98 25.95 -21.40
C THR A 343 11.34 26.19 -22.02
N VAL A 344 11.45 27.17 -22.95
CA VAL A 344 12.64 27.34 -23.80
C VAL A 344 13.37 28.64 -23.49
N ALA A 345 14.67 28.56 -23.21
CA ALA A 345 15.51 29.73 -22.94
C ALA A 345 15.45 30.79 -24.08
N ALA A 346 15.10 32.03 -23.73
CA ALA A 346 14.82 33.09 -24.69
C ALA A 346 15.93 34.15 -24.76
N SER A 347 16.51 34.38 -25.94
CA SER A 347 17.54 35.43 -26.14
C SER A 347 17.03 36.88 -25.95
N ALA A 348 15.71 37.06 -25.81
CA ALA A 348 15.07 38.32 -25.50
C ALA A 348 13.95 38.12 -24.47
N ALA A 349 13.69 39.16 -23.67
CA ALA A 349 12.62 39.18 -22.68
C ALA A 349 11.24 38.92 -23.31
N GLY A 350 10.50 37.97 -22.71
CA GLY A 350 9.08 37.73 -22.98
C GLY A 350 8.17 38.86 -22.45
N ALA A 351 6.85 38.61 -22.43
CA ALA A 351 5.87 39.61 -21.98
C ALA A 351 5.90 39.84 -20.45
N ASP A 352 6.33 38.84 -19.71
CA ASP A 352 6.61 38.81 -18.26
C ASP A 352 8.02 39.33 -17.91
N GLY A 353 8.94 39.33 -18.86
CA GLY A 353 10.34 39.71 -18.69
C GLY A 353 11.26 38.60 -18.16
N ASN A 354 10.84 37.33 -18.16
CA ASN A 354 11.58 36.24 -17.51
C ASN A 354 12.70 35.61 -18.37
N TYR A 355 12.73 35.82 -19.69
CA TYR A 355 13.69 35.18 -20.62
C TYR A 355 13.56 33.64 -20.73
N SER A 356 12.36 33.11 -20.51
CA SER A 356 11.91 31.79 -20.95
C SER A 356 10.73 31.97 -21.93
N ASN A 357 10.41 30.94 -22.71
CA ASN A 357 9.18 30.86 -23.50
C ASN A 357 8.43 29.59 -23.08
N GLU A 358 7.38 29.75 -22.29
CA GLU A 358 6.51 28.66 -21.87
C GLU A 358 5.59 28.23 -23.02
N LEU A 359 5.63 26.95 -23.38
CA LEU A 359 4.76 26.36 -24.39
C LEU A 359 3.51 25.82 -23.71
N ALA A 360 2.32 26.31 -24.10
CA ALA A 360 1.05 25.94 -23.46
C ALA A 360 0.89 24.41 -23.26
N PRO A 361 0.64 23.90 -22.03
CA PRO A 361 0.67 22.48 -21.68
C PRO A 361 -0.20 21.59 -22.58
N GLU A 362 -1.35 22.10 -23.03
CA GLU A 362 -2.31 21.38 -23.87
C GLU A 362 -1.74 20.98 -25.24
N ARG A 363 -0.62 21.60 -25.66
CA ARG A 363 0.11 21.23 -26.88
C ARG A 363 0.85 19.90 -26.77
N PHE A 364 1.17 19.47 -25.56
CA PHE A 364 1.93 18.24 -25.29
C PHE A 364 1.04 17.05 -24.97
N VAL A 365 -0.24 17.26 -24.62
CA VAL A 365 -1.21 16.18 -24.36
C VAL A 365 -1.20 15.09 -25.46
N PRO A 366 -1.23 15.39 -26.77
CA PRO A 366 -1.17 14.35 -27.80
C PRO A 366 0.14 13.54 -27.80
N LEU A 367 1.25 14.13 -27.39
CA LEU A 367 2.54 13.45 -27.27
C LEU A 367 2.57 12.56 -26.02
N VAL A 368 2.09 13.08 -24.89
CA VAL A 368 1.99 12.33 -23.62
C VAL A 368 1.05 11.12 -23.77
N GLU A 369 -0.08 11.28 -24.45
CA GLU A 369 -1.02 10.18 -24.72
C GLU A 369 -0.43 9.15 -25.70
N ALA A 370 0.24 9.58 -26.78
CA ALA A 370 0.91 8.66 -27.69
C ALA A 370 2.06 7.88 -27.03
N ALA A 371 2.83 8.52 -26.14
CA ALA A 371 3.85 7.86 -25.32
C ALA A 371 3.21 6.81 -24.38
N ALA A 372 2.07 7.13 -23.76
CA ALA A 372 1.33 6.19 -22.92
C ALA A 372 0.89 4.94 -23.69
N GLU A 373 0.28 5.13 -24.86
CA GLU A 373 -0.18 4.04 -25.74
C GLU A 373 0.98 3.15 -26.24
N ALA A 374 2.18 3.73 -26.37
CA ALA A 374 3.40 3.02 -26.79
C ALA A 374 4.21 2.42 -25.63
N GLY A 375 3.79 2.60 -24.36
CA GLY A 375 4.56 2.13 -23.20
C GLY A 375 5.89 2.88 -22.99
N GLN A 376 5.89 4.18 -23.27
CA GLN A 376 7.05 5.08 -23.16
C GLN A 376 6.87 6.06 -22.00
N TYR A 377 7.99 6.47 -21.38
CA TYR A 377 7.99 7.51 -20.35
C TYR A 377 8.16 8.90 -20.98
N VAL A 378 7.72 9.95 -20.29
CA VAL A 378 7.94 11.34 -20.71
C VAL A 378 8.60 12.13 -19.57
N VAL A 379 9.59 12.94 -19.90
CA VAL A 379 10.26 13.85 -18.96
C VAL A 379 10.07 15.26 -19.49
N LEU A 380 9.42 16.14 -18.71
CA LEU A 380 9.18 17.54 -19.09
C LEU A 380 10.39 18.39 -18.69
N ASP A 381 11.09 18.96 -19.66
CA ASP A 381 12.33 19.70 -19.49
C ASP A 381 12.09 21.22 -19.38
N PHE A 382 12.71 21.83 -18.37
CA PHE A 382 12.46 23.20 -17.94
C PHE A 382 13.72 24.07 -18.02
N GLN A 383 13.65 25.15 -18.82
CA GLN A 383 14.70 26.15 -18.97
C GLN A 383 14.21 27.50 -18.38
N PRO A 384 14.47 27.79 -17.09
CA PRO A 384 13.63 28.70 -16.31
C PRO A 384 13.87 30.19 -16.58
N GLY A 385 15.04 30.55 -17.13
CA GLY A 385 15.44 31.95 -17.21
C GLY A 385 15.45 32.57 -15.80
N ARG A 386 14.74 33.68 -15.66
CA ARG A 386 14.58 34.42 -14.40
C ARG A 386 13.44 33.92 -13.53
N SER A 387 12.54 33.07 -14.05
CA SER A 387 11.55 32.34 -13.23
C SER A 387 12.26 31.42 -12.26
N THR A 388 11.62 31.05 -11.15
CA THR A 388 12.02 29.82 -10.44
C THR A 388 11.56 28.58 -11.20
N PHE A 389 12.19 27.44 -10.93
CA PHE A 389 11.70 26.14 -11.43
C PHE A 389 10.28 25.83 -10.96
N LEU A 390 10.00 26.01 -9.66
CA LEU A 390 8.68 25.70 -9.08
C LEU A 390 7.55 26.46 -9.80
N GLU A 391 7.71 27.77 -10.01
CA GLU A 391 6.74 28.60 -10.74
C GLU A 391 6.48 28.12 -12.19
N GLN A 392 7.43 27.43 -12.83
CA GLN A 392 7.20 26.82 -14.14
C GLN A 392 6.61 25.41 -14.04
N VAL A 393 7.11 24.57 -13.13
CA VAL A 393 6.62 23.18 -12.91
C VAL A 393 5.14 23.17 -12.55
N GLU A 394 4.68 24.10 -11.70
CA GLU A 394 3.26 24.26 -11.35
C GLU A 394 2.36 24.50 -12.59
N GLN A 395 2.87 25.14 -13.65
CA GLN A 395 2.09 25.41 -14.86
C GLN A 395 1.78 24.15 -15.68
N TYR A 396 2.51 23.04 -15.46
CA TYR A 396 2.34 21.77 -16.17
C TYR A 396 1.73 20.67 -15.28
N ALA A 397 1.12 21.04 -14.14
CA ALA A 397 0.44 20.13 -13.22
C ALA A 397 -0.54 19.15 -13.91
N ASP A 398 -1.26 19.60 -14.95
CA ASP A 398 -2.19 18.74 -15.70
C ASP A 398 -1.47 17.64 -16.51
N LEU A 399 -0.22 17.86 -16.94
CA LEU A 399 0.60 16.81 -17.57
C LEU A 399 1.23 15.88 -16.53
N LEU A 400 1.68 16.42 -15.39
CA LEU A 400 2.25 15.63 -14.29
C LEU A 400 1.25 14.63 -13.69
N ALA A 401 -0.04 14.90 -13.82
CA ALA A 401 -1.12 14.00 -13.43
C ALA A 401 -1.18 12.70 -14.26
N TYR A 402 -0.54 12.62 -15.43
CA TYR A 402 -0.36 11.36 -16.16
C TYR A 402 0.72 10.52 -15.46
N PRO A 403 0.50 9.22 -15.17
CA PRO A 403 1.42 8.39 -14.38
C PRO A 403 2.87 8.39 -14.88
N HIS A 404 3.06 8.26 -16.20
CA HIS A 404 4.33 8.12 -16.90
C HIS A 404 5.05 9.44 -17.25
N VAL A 405 4.71 10.53 -16.56
CA VAL A 405 5.31 11.86 -16.78
C VAL A 405 6.12 12.33 -15.57
N GLY A 406 7.43 12.50 -15.74
CA GLY A 406 8.36 13.14 -14.80
C GLY A 406 8.86 14.50 -15.29
N ILE A 407 9.92 15.03 -14.69
CA ILE A 407 10.49 16.36 -15.02
C ILE A 407 12.02 16.33 -15.15
N ALA A 408 12.57 17.29 -15.91
CA ALA A 408 13.98 17.62 -16.01
C ALA A 408 14.20 19.10 -15.72
N LEU A 409 15.20 19.41 -14.89
CA LEU A 409 15.57 20.77 -14.53
C LEU A 409 16.91 21.12 -15.19
N ASP A 410 16.97 22.24 -15.93
CA ASP A 410 18.20 22.79 -16.54
C ASP A 410 18.75 24.01 -15.79
N PRO A 411 19.56 23.84 -14.72
CA PRO A 411 20.20 24.96 -14.04
C PRO A 411 21.04 25.88 -14.92
N GLU A 412 21.57 25.41 -16.07
CA GLU A 412 22.37 26.24 -16.96
C GLU A 412 21.59 27.42 -17.58
N TRP A 413 20.26 27.29 -17.69
CA TRP A 413 19.37 28.34 -18.18
C TRP A 413 18.78 29.19 -17.05
N ARG A 414 19.27 29.10 -15.81
CA ARG A 414 18.89 30.03 -14.74
C ARG A 414 19.60 31.39 -14.93
N LEU A 415 18.85 32.47 -14.77
CA LEU A 415 19.35 33.86 -14.85
C LEU A 415 19.00 34.66 -13.60
N GLU A 416 19.98 35.41 -13.10
CA GLU A 416 19.72 36.51 -12.17
C GLU A 416 19.03 37.72 -12.85
N GLN A 417 18.60 38.69 -12.05
CA GLN A 417 17.75 39.81 -12.48
C GLN A 417 18.35 40.69 -13.59
N ASP A 418 19.67 40.79 -13.70
CA ASP A 418 20.39 41.58 -14.70
C ASP A 418 21.12 40.74 -15.76
N GLN A 419 21.14 39.40 -15.62
CA GLN A 419 21.80 38.48 -16.53
C GLN A 419 20.98 38.19 -17.79
N VAL A 420 21.65 37.73 -18.86
CA VAL A 420 21.05 37.24 -20.11
C VAL A 420 21.75 35.96 -20.55
N HIS A 421 21.07 35.12 -21.33
CA HIS A 421 21.62 33.84 -21.82
C HIS A 421 22.88 34.02 -22.69
N LEU A 422 23.72 32.99 -22.72
CA LEU A 422 24.97 32.90 -23.51
C LEU A 422 26.13 33.82 -23.06
N GLU A 423 25.96 34.67 -22.03
CA GLU A 423 27.06 35.41 -21.42
C GLU A 423 27.70 34.67 -20.22
N GLN A 424 26.92 33.82 -19.54
CA GLN A 424 27.34 32.92 -18.47
C GLN A 424 26.53 31.61 -18.52
N ILE A 425 26.94 30.62 -17.72
CA ILE A 425 26.15 29.43 -17.40
C ILE A 425 25.42 29.72 -16.09
N GLY A 426 24.13 29.40 -16.03
CA GLY A 426 23.29 29.57 -14.85
C GLY A 426 23.69 28.72 -13.65
N SER A 427 23.05 29.01 -12.51
CA SER A 427 23.23 28.31 -11.25
C SER A 427 21.97 28.45 -10.40
N VAL A 428 21.60 27.39 -9.69
CA VAL A 428 20.56 27.41 -8.64
C VAL A 428 21.14 26.95 -7.30
N GLY A 429 20.52 27.38 -6.20
CA GLY A 429 20.76 26.79 -4.89
C GLY A 429 19.93 25.52 -4.71
N ILE A 430 20.42 24.59 -3.88
CA ILE A 430 19.73 23.33 -3.60
C ILE A 430 18.31 23.54 -3.04
N ASP A 431 18.06 24.62 -2.30
CA ASP A 431 16.74 25.01 -1.79
C ASP A 431 15.68 25.12 -2.92
N GLU A 432 16.05 25.63 -4.12
CA GLU A 432 15.11 25.77 -5.24
C GLU A 432 14.78 24.39 -5.86
N VAL A 433 15.73 23.44 -5.83
CA VAL A 433 15.53 22.07 -6.31
C VAL A 433 14.73 21.24 -5.30
N ASN A 434 15.06 21.33 -4.01
CA ASN A 434 14.34 20.65 -2.93
C ASN A 434 12.87 21.13 -2.86
N ALA A 435 12.59 22.42 -3.08
CA ALA A 435 11.21 22.92 -3.15
C ALA A 435 10.40 22.31 -4.31
N VAL A 436 11.05 21.95 -5.43
CA VAL A 436 10.40 21.21 -6.53
C VAL A 436 10.20 19.74 -6.16
N ILE A 437 11.19 19.10 -5.50
CA ILE A 437 11.09 17.72 -5.01
C ILE A 437 9.93 17.58 -4.02
N GLU A 438 9.84 18.49 -3.04
CA GLU A 438 8.74 18.54 -2.07
C GLU A 438 7.38 18.69 -2.79
N TYR A 439 7.26 19.65 -3.72
CA TYR A 439 6.04 19.84 -4.51
C TYR A 439 5.62 18.60 -5.31
N ILE A 440 6.55 17.95 -6.03
CA ILE A 440 6.23 16.75 -6.82
C ILE A 440 5.85 15.58 -5.90
N ALA A 441 6.56 15.41 -4.78
CA ALA A 441 6.30 14.33 -3.85
C ALA A 441 4.91 14.45 -3.20
N ASP A 442 4.54 15.65 -2.72
CA ASP A 442 3.21 15.94 -2.18
C ASP A 442 2.14 15.78 -3.28
N PHE A 443 2.39 16.22 -4.51
CA PHE A 443 1.50 16.06 -5.66
C PHE A 443 1.25 14.59 -6.03
N VAL A 444 2.26 13.73 -5.90
CA VAL A 444 2.16 12.27 -6.10
C VAL A 444 1.31 11.63 -5.00
N GLN A 445 1.56 12.02 -3.75
CA GLN A 445 0.81 11.53 -2.58
C GLN A 445 -0.68 11.89 -2.68
N GLU A 446 -1.01 13.16 -2.91
CA GLU A 446 -2.40 13.65 -3.03
C GLU A 446 -3.19 12.97 -4.15
N ARG A 447 -2.50 12.52 -5.21
CA ARG A 447 -3.12 11.96 -6.42
C ARG A 447 -2.97 10.45 -6.56
N ARG A 448 -2.35 9.79 -5.59
CA ARG A 448 -2.11 8.32 -5.57
C ARG A 448 -1.37 7.83 -6.80
N LEU A 449 -0.38 8.61 -7.26
CA LEU A 449 0.38 8.31 -8.47
C LEU A 449 1.52 7.33 -8.19
N PRO A 450 1.97 6.56 -9.19
CA PRO A 450 3.27 5.92 -9.16
C PRO A 450 4.41 6.94 -9.05
N GLN A 451 5.60 6.46 -8.71
CA GLN A 451 6.78 7.27 -8.45
C GLN A 451 7.22 8.11 -9.66
N LYS A 452 7.77 9.29 -9.41
CA LYS A 452 8.12 10.27 -10.47
C LYS A 452 9.62 10.50 -10.60
N ILE A 453 10.12 10.50 -11.84
CA ILE A 453 11.52 10.84 -12.12
C ILE A 453 11.69 12.37 -12.09
N VAL A 454 12.71 12.82 -11.34
CA VAL A 454 13.20 14.20 -11.31
C VAL A 454 14.65 14.21 -11.80
N VAL A 455 14.86 14.59 -13.05
CA VAL A 455 16.17 14.72 -13.68
C VAL A 455 16.79 16.08 -13.35
N LEU A 456 18.07 16.09 -12.98
CA LEU A 456 18.87 17.29 -12.73
C LEU A 456 20.03 17.35 -13.73
N HIS A 457 19.93 18.18 -14.77
CA HIS A 457 21.00 18.30 -15.77
C HIS A 457 22.21 19.04 -15.18
N GLN A 458 23.39 18.41 -15.26
CA GLN A 458 24.60 18.94 -14.66
C GLN A 458 25.90 18.47 -15.33
N PHE A 459 26.65 19.41 -15.90
CA PHE A 459 28.04 19.19 -16.37
C PHE A 459 29.08 19.98 -15.58
N ARG A 460 28.66 20.77 -14.57
CA ARG A 460 29.55 21.46 -13.62
C ARG A 460 28.95 21.46 -12.22
N THR A 461 29.77 21.20 -11.20
CA THR A 461 29.32 21.22 -9.80
C THR A 461 28.77 22.58 -9.37
N SER A 462 29.21 23.69 -9.98
CA SER A 462 28.70 25.04 -9.70
C SER A 462 27.28 25.33 -10.20
N MET A 463 26.67 24.43 -10.98
CA MET A 463 25.30 24.60 -11.50
C MET A 463 24.24 24.43 -10.40
N ILE A 464 24.53 23.61 -9.38
CA ILE A 464 23.65 23.39 -8.23
C ILE A 464 24.53 23.57 -6.98
N THR A 465 24.40 24.70 -6.29
CA THR A 465 25.18 24.94 -5.06
C THR A 465 24.61 24.11 -3.92
N ASP A 466 25.49 23.69 -3.00
CA ASP A 466 25.12 23.02 -1.75
C ASP A 466 24.37 21.68 -1.93
N ARG A 467 24.51 21.06 -3.12
CA ARG A 467 23.92 19.78 -3.56
C ARG A 467 24.13 18.58 -2.62
N SER A 468 25.04 18.66 -1.64
CA SER A 468 25.12 17.67 -0.55
C SER A 468 23.88 17.64 0.36
N GLU A 469 23.02 18.66 0.27
CA GLU A 469 21.74 18.78 1.00
C GLU A 469 20.53 18.46 0.10
N LEU A 470 20.74 17.80 -1.05
CA LEU A 470 19.68 17.29 -1.91
C LEU A 470 18.87 16.21 -1.16
N GLN A 471 17.55 16.36 -1.14
CA GLN A 471 16.65 15.36 -0.58
C GLN A 471 16.59 14.13 -1.50
N THR A 472 16.85 12.95 -0.96
CA THR A 472 16.79 11.65 -1.66
C THR A 472 15.93 10.62 -0.93
N GLU A 473 15.36 10.99 0.23
CA GLU A 473 14.60 10.12 1.12
C GLU A 473 13.08 10.17 0.88
N ARG A 474 12.61 10.87 -0.17
CA ARG A 474 11.19 11.00 -0.54
C ARG A 474 10.74 9.82 -1.42
N PRO A 475 10.00 8.82 -0.89
CA PRO A 475 9.59 7.61 -1.62
C PRO A 475 8.59 7.86 -2.78
N GLU A 476 8.16 9.09 -2.98
CA GLU A 476 7.26 9.54 -4.04
C GLU A 476 7.99 9.89 -5.36
N VAL A 477 9.31 10.12 -5.29
CA VAL A 477 10.14 10.53 -6.44
C VAL A 477 11.42 9.70 -6.54
N GLU A 478 12.08 9.74 -7.69
CA GLU A 478 13.49 9.33 -7.84
C GLU A 478 14.29 10.44 -8.50
N VAL A 479 15.44 10.78 -7.91
CA VAL A 479 16.29 11.87 -8.39
C VAL A 479 17.44 11.32 -9.22
N VAL A 480 17.51 11.78 -10.48
CA VAL A 480 18.57 11.42 -11.42
C VAL A 480 19.52 12.60 -11.59
N ILE A 481 20.79 12.46 -11.23
CA ILE A 481 21.81 13.46 -11.60
C ILE A 481 22.35 13.10 -12.99
N HIS A 482 21.97 13.91 -13.99
CA HIS A 482 22.21 13.63 -15.40
C HIS A 482 23.38 14.44 -15.95
N VAL A 483 24.43 13.75 -16.40
CA VAL A 483 25.69 14.34 -16.85
C VAL A 483 25.57 14.85 -18.28
N ASP A 484 25.14 16.10 -18.38
CA ASP A 484 24.79 16.81 -19.62
C ASP A 484 26.00 17.49 -20.29
N GLY A 485 27.09 16.75 -20.47
CA GLY A 485 28.34 17.28 -21.05
C GLY A 485 28.70 16.66 -22.39
N TYR A 486 28.98 17.47 -23.41
CA TYR A 486 29.44 17.00 -24.73
C TYR A 486 30.97 16.96 -24.85
N GLY A 487 31.50 16.16 -25.79
CA GLY A 487 32.89 16.18 -26.22
C GLY A 487 33.49 14.80 -26.48
N THR A 488 34.81 14.67 -26.30
CA THR A 488 35.48 13.36 -26.45
C THR A 488 35.11 12.44 -25.26
N PRO A 489 35.17 11.10 -25.42
CA PRO A 489 34.92 10.16 -24.34
C PRO A 489 35.69 10.48 -23.05
N GLU A 490 36.98 10.83 -23.16
CA GLU A 490 37.81 11.16 -22.00
C GLU A 490 37.38 12.46 -21.30
N ALA A 491 36.84 13.43 -22.06
CA ALA A 491 36.26 14.64 -21.50
C ALA A 491 34.97 14.33 -20.74
N LYS A 492 34.07 13.52 -21.33
CA LYS A 492 32.82 13.09 -20.69
C LYS A 492 33.07 12.24 -19.45
N GLU A 493 33.99 11.27 -19.49
CA GLU A 493 34.45 10.50 -18.32
C GLU A 493 35.02 11.42 -17.22
N SER A 494 35.68 12.52 -17.59
CA SER A 494 36.16 13.48 -16.61
C SER A 494 35.05 14.30 -15.99
N THR A 495 34.06 14.73 -16.79
CA THR A 495 32.86 15.40 -16.27
C THR A 495 32.09 14.45 -15.35
N TRP A 496 31.85 13.20 -15.76
CA TRP A 496 31.21 12.15 -14.98
C TRP A 496 31.85 11.98 -13.61
N ARG A 497 33.17 11.73 -13.55
CA ARG A 497 33.90 11.62 -12.27
C ARG A 497 33.85 12.89 -11.41
N THR A 498 33.73 14.07 -12.02
CA THR A 498 33.67 15.36 -11.30
C THR A 498 32.27 15.66 -10.79
N VAL A 499 31.22 15.41 -11.56
CA VAL A 499 29.82 15.61 -11.16
C VAL A 499 29.38 14.54 -10.14
N ARG A 500 29.96 13.33 -10.20
CA ARG A 500 29.76 12.27 -9.19
C ARG A 500 30.53 12.49 -7.89
N ALA A 501 31.50 13.39 -7.86
CA ALA A 501 32.18 13.74 -6.61
C ALA A 501 31.21 14.49 -5.68
N ASP A 502 31.23 14.12 -4.40
CA ASP A 502 30.45 14.76 -3.32
C ASP A 502 28.94 14.84 -3.61
N ALA A 503 28.39 13.88 -4.37
CA ALA A 503 26.95 13.66 -4.49
C ALA A 503 26.45 12.82 -3.29
N PRO A 504 25.23 13.05 -2.80
CA PRO A 504 24.64 12.24 -1.74
C PRO A 504 24.29 10.83 -2.22
N ASP A 505 24.10 9.92 -1.26
CA ASP A 505 23.55 8.58 -1.53
C ASP A 505 22.06 8.68 -1.90
N GLY A 506 21.52 7.65 -2.56
CA GLY A 506 20.12 7.61 -2.99
C GLY A 506 19.80 8.36 -4.28
N VAL A 507 20.80 8.82 -5.04
CA VAL A 507 20.60 9.33 -6.41
C VAL A 507 20.88 8.26 -7.47
N TYR A 508 20.05 8.27 -8.51
CA TYR A 508 20.30 7.56 -9.75
C TYR A 508 21.21 8.40 -10.66
N TRP A 509 21.94 7.73 -11.55
CA TRP A 509 22.87 8.41 -12.45
C TRP A 509 22.30 8.55 -13.85
N GLY A 510 22.84 9.52 -14.60
CA GLY A 510 22.35 9.83 -15.93
C GLY A 510 23.45 10.26 -16.89
N TRP A 511 23.38 9.87 -18.16
CA TRP A 511 24.41 10.16 -19.16
C TRP A 511 23.81 10.68 -20.48
N LYS A 512 24.11 11.93 -20.83
CA LYS A 512 23.74 12.49 -22.14
C LYS A 512 24.67 12.00 -23.25
N VAL A 513 24.12 11.60 -24.39
CA VAL A 513 24.88 11.38 -25.64
C VAL A 513 24.48 12.45 -26.65
N PHE A 514 25.44 13.23 -27.14
CA PHE A 514 25.18 14.23 -28.17
C PHE A 514 25.43 13.58 -29.54
N LEU A 515 24.46 13.68 -30.46
CA LEU A 515 24.51 12.97 -31.73
C LEU A 515 25.62 13.50 -32.66
N ASP A 516 25.84 14.82 -32.68
CA ASP A 516 26.80 15.48 -33.57
C ASP A 516 28.00 16.13 -32.84
N GLU A 517 27.87 16.48 -31.55
CA GLU A 517 28.92 17.15 -30.76
C GLU A 517 29.93 16.19 -30.09
N ASP A 518 29.56 14.92 -29.88
CA ASP A 518 30.47 13.91 -29.30
C ASP A 518 31.37 13.28 -30.39
N ASP A 519 32.68 13.45 -30.29
CA ASP A 519 33.67 12.91 -31.25
C ASP A 519 34.81 12.13 -30.55
N PRO A 520 34.89 10.79 -30.71
CA PRO A 520 33.88 9.91 -31.29
C PRO A 520 32.70 9.67 -30.34
N ARG A 521 31.46 9.73 -30.87
CA ARG A 521 30.25 9.35 -30.14
C ARG A 521 30.26 7.88 -29.70
N LEU A 522 29.88 7.64 -28.44
CA LEU A 522 29.70 6.30 -27.88
C LEU A 522 28.43 5.63 -28.43
N ARG A 523 28.49 4.32 -28.68
CA ARG A 523 27.31 3.47 -28.96
C ARG A 523 26.73 2.90 -27.66
N ALA A 524 25.53 2.34 -27.71
CA ALA A 524 24.89 1.69 -26.56
C ALA A 524 25.82 0.71 -25.81
N ALA A 525 26.46 -0.21 -26.53
CA ALA A 525 27.43 -1.15 -25.95
C ALA A 525 28.65 -0.49 -25.25
N GLU A 526 29.00 0.75 -25.61
CA GLU A 526 30.11 1.53 -25.03
C GLU A 526 29.63 2.40 -23.85
N VAL A 527 28.41 2.96 -23.92
CA VAL A 527 27.74 3.63 -22.78
C VAL A 527 27.50 2.64 -21.64
N MET A 528 27.12 1.40 -21.96
CA MET A 528 26.95 0.31 -20.99
C MET A 528 28.27 -0.21 -20.38
N GLN A 529 29.42 0.40 -20.72
CA GLN A 529 30.73 0.15 -20.08
C GLN A 529 31.20 1.33 -19.20
N VAL A 530 30.41 2.41 -19.09
CA VAL A 530 30.64 3.47 -18.10
C VAL A 530 30.47 2.89 -16.69
N ASP A 531 31.28 3.36 -15.73
CA ASP A 531 31.27 2.88 -14.34
C ASP A 531 30.87 4.00 -13.36
N PRO A 532 29.77 3.86 -12.59
CA PRO A 532 28.72 2.84 -12.72
C PRO A 532 27.93 3.01 -14.03
N VAL A 533 27.05 2.06 -14.32
CA VAL A 533 26.36 1.93 -15.61
C VAL A 533 25.08 2.80 -15.65
N PRO A 534 24.94 3.76 -16.57
CA PRO A 534 23.67 4.49 -16.80
C PRO A 534 23.26 5.40 -15.63
N ASP A 535 22.05 5.36 -15.07
CA ASP A 535 20.86 4.50 -15.27
C ASP A 535 19.75 5.15 -16.12
N PHE A 536 19.88 6.44 -16.41
CA PHE A 536 19.14 7.15 -17.44
C PHE A 536 20.10 7.54 -18.58
N VAL A 537 19.71 7.41 -19.84
CA VAL A 537 20.52 7.85 -20.99
C VAL A 537 19.65 8.61 -21.97
N SER A 538 19.88 9.90 -22.21
CA SER A 538 19.21 10.60 -23.32
C SER A 538 20.12 11.04 -24.45
N TYR A 539 19.55 11.09 -25.64
CA TYR A 539 20.20 11.41 -26.90
C TYR A 539 19.67 12.73 -27.47
N GLN A 540 20.57 13.70 -27.66
CA GLN A 540 20.26 15.03 -28.20
C GLN A 540 20.80 15.19 -29.61
#